data_AF-Q197T2-F1
#
_entry.id   AF-Q197T2-F1
#
_cell.length_a   1.000
_cell.length_b   1.000
_cell.length_c   1.000
_cell.angle_alpha   90.00
_cell.angle_beta   90.00
_cell.angle_gamma   90.00
#
_symmetry.space_group_name_H-M   'P 1'
#
loop_
_entity.id
_entity.type
_entity.pdbx_description
1 polymer ?
#
loop_
_entity_poly.entity_id
_entity_poly.type
_entity_poly.pdbx_seq_one_letter_code
_entity_poly.pdbx_strand_id
1 'polypeptide(L)'
;NLGIFIIMSDGERSCGGANNSNNLENALEALIGAIYLDGGLKAAKDFIFLFWKNSATHMKVPPQDAKTILQEWAQSKGFPAPSYHIINKSGPDHNPCFTVEVRINSHETLHATGHNKKLAEQKAASLMLAKINYKIK
;
A
#
# COMPACT_ATOMS: atom_id res chain seq x y z
N ASN A 1 11.49 -13.56 -15.44
CA ASN A 1 12.25 -12.63 -14.58
C ASN A 1 12.42 -11.34 -15.39
N LEU A 2 11.75 -10.24 -14.99
CA LEU A 2 11.69 -9.00 -15.78
C LEU A 2 12.98 -8.17 -15.69
N GLY A 3 13.69 -8.24 -14.56
CA GLY A 3 14.83 -7.37 -14.26
C GLY A 3 16.01 -7.46 -15.25
N ILE A 4 16.18 -8.61 -15.90
CA ILE A 4 17.25 -8.80 -16.91
C ILE A 4 17.03 -7.98 -18.18
N PHE A 5 15.79 -7.57 -18.46
CA PHE A 5 15.43 -6.81 -19.65
C PHE A 5 15.39 -5.29 -19.41
N ILE A 6 15.45 -4.85 -18.15
CA ILE A 6 15.44 -3.43 -17.83
C ILE A 6 16.79 -2.82 -18.23
N ILE A 7 16.76 -1.80 -19.07
CA ILE A 7 17.94 -1.00 -19.43
C ILE A 7 18.26 -0.09 -18.25
N MET A 8 19.47 -0.21 -17.74
CA MET A 8 19.94 0.46 -16.53
C MET A 8 21.37 0.93 -16.75
N SER A 9 21.80 1.97 -16.03
CA SER A 9 23.22 2.31 -15.94
C SER A 9 23.99 1.20 -15.21
N ASP A 10 25.29 1.11 -15.46
CA ASP A 10 26.15 0.11 -14.81
C ASP A 10 26.14 0.26 -13.28
N GLY A 11 26.06 1.50 -12.79
CA GLY A 11 25.95 1.79 -11.35
C GLY A 11 24.66 1.25 -10.73
N GLU A 12 23.51 1.52 -11.35
CA GLU A 12 22.21 1.02 -10.86
C GLU A 12 22.17 -0.51 -10.88
N ARG A 13 22.70 -1.13 -11.95
CA ARG A 13 22.79 -2.58 -12.06
C ARG A 13 23.67 -3.18 -10.96
N SER A 14 24.83 -2.58 -10.71
CA SER A 14 25.79 -3.02 -9.68
C SER A 14 25.23 -2.88 -8.26
N CYS A 15 24.37 -1.88 -8.02
CA CYS A 15 23.65 -1.68 -6.76
C CYS A 15 22.43 -2.60 -6.59
N GLY A 16 22.20 -3.55 -7.50
CA GLY A 16 21.11 -4.52 -7.41
C GLY A 16 19.78 -4.04 -7.97
N GLY A 17 19.77 -2.98 -8.79
CA GLY A 17 18.56 -2.39 -9.37
C GLY A 17 17.66 -3.41 -10.10
N ALA A 18 18.24 -4.43 -10.74
CA ALA A 18 17.49 -5.50 -11.41
C ALA A 18 16.62 -6.37 -10.47
N ASN A 19 16.91 -6.33 -9.16
CA ASN A 19 16.15 -7.04 -8.13
C ASN A 19 15.37 -6.07 -7.20
N ASN A 20 15.46 -4.76 -7.44
CA ASN A 20 14.76 -3.76 -6.66
C ASN A 20 13.25 -3.82 -6.96
N SER A 21 12.41 -4.01 -5.94
CA SER A 21 10.96 -4.15 -6.11
C SER A 21 10.33 -2.94 -6.80
N ASN A 22 10.73 -1.72 -6.44
CA ASN A 22 10.18 -0.50 -7.04
C ASN A 22 10.53 -0.42 -8.53
N ASN A 23 11.75 -0.78 -8.91
CA ASN A 23 12.15 -0.80 -10.33
C ASN A 23 11.37 -1.85 -11.12
N LEU A 24 11.18 -3.03 -10.54
CA LEU A 24 10.42 -4.12 -11.17
C LEU A 24 8.94 -3.78 -11.30
N GLU A 25 8.34 -3.16 -10.28
CA GLU A 25 6.95 -2.68 -10.28
C GLU A 25 6.74 -1.63 -11.38
N ASN A 26 7.58 -0.59 -11.42
CA ASN A 26 7.50 0.46 -12.44
C ASN A 26 7.71 -0.10 -13.86
N ALA A 27 8.66 -1.02 -14.05
CA ALA A 27 8.90 -1.64 -15.34
C ALA A 27 7.72 -2.51 -15.80
N LEU A 28 7.06 -3.20 -14.87
CA LEU A 28 5.86 -3.98 -15.17
C LEU A 28 4.71 -3.08 -15.61
N GLU A 29 4.48 -1.96 -14.92
CA GLU A 29 3.45 -0.97 -15.30
C GLU A 29 3.73 -0.40 -16.70
N ALA A 30 4.99 -0.03 -16.97
CA ALA A 30 5.40 0.46 -18.28
C ALA A 30 5.20 -0.59 -19.38
N LEU A 31 5.50 -1.86 -19.11
CA LEU A 31 5.27 -2.98 -20.04
C LEU A 31 3.78 -3.16 -20.34
N ILE A 32 2.92 -3.12 -19.33
CA ILE A 32 1.46 -3.19 -19.51
C ILE A 32 0.97 -2.01 -20.37
N GLY A 33 1.50 -0.81 -20.11
CA GLY A 33 1.23 0.39 -20.91
C GLY A 33 1.64 0.22 -22.37
N ALA A 34 2.82 -0.34 -22.64
CA ALA A 34 3.29 -0.61 -24.00
C ALA A 34 2.40 -1.63 -24.73
N ILE A 35 2.00 -2.72 -24.06
CA ILE A 35 1.05 -3.72 -24.60
C ILE A 35 -0.29 -3.07 -24.93
N TYR A 36 -0.77 -2.16 -24.08
CA TYR A 36 -2.01 -1.42 -24.33
C TYR A 36 -1.89 -0.49 -25.55
N LEU A 37 -0.79 0.24 -25.68
CA LEU A 37 -0.59 1.15 -26.81
C LEU A 37 -0.46 0.41 -28.14
N ASP A 38 0.18 -0.77 -28.15
CA ASP A 38 0.41 -1.57 -29.36
C ASP A 38 -0.80 -2.46 -29.73
N GLY A 39 -1.38 -3.15 -28.74
CA GLY A 39 -2.42 -4.17 -28.93
C GLY A 39 -3.81 -3.80 -28.41
N GLY A 40 -3.97 -2.62 -27.83
CA GLY A 40 -5.23 -2.14 -27.26
C GLY A 40 -5.64 -2.83 -25.95
N LEU A 41 -6.85 -2.47 -25.47
CA LEU A 41 -7.37 -2.94 -24.18
C LEU A 41 -7.44 -4.46 -24.07
N LYS A 42 -7.83 -5.15 -25.16
CA LYS A 42 -7.97 -6.61 -25.14
C LYS A 42 -6.63 -7.31 -24.88
N ALA A 43 -5.57 -6.89 -25.56
CA ALA A 43 -4.24 -7.48 -25.38
C ALA A 43 -3.71 -7.26 -23.95
N ALA A 44 -3.82 -6.04 -23.42
CA ALA A 44 -3.41 -5.73 -22.06
C ALA A 44 -4.21 -6.52 -21.01
N LYS A 45 -5.53 -6.65 -21.22
CA LYS A 45 -6.41 -7.44 -20.37
C LYS A 45 -5.99 -8.91 -20.37
N ASP A 46 -5.85 -9.51 -21.54
CA ASP A 46 -5.47 -10.94 -21.67
C ASP A 46 -4.11 -11.21 -21.00
N PHE A 47 -3.15 -10.30 -21.15
CA PHE A 47 -1.86 -10.35 -20.45
C PHE A 47 -2.01 -10.33 -18.93
N ILE A 48 -2.76 -9.38 -18.36
CA ILE A 48 -2.98 -9.31 -16.91
C ILE A 48 -3.68 -10.57 -16.40
N PHE A 49 -4.72 -11.04 -17.09
CA PHE A 49 -5.44 -12.25 -16.68
C PHE A 49 -4.55 -13.49 -16.73
N LEU A 50 -3.64 -13.61 -17.71
CA LEU A 50 -2.72 -14.74 -17.79
C LEU A 50 -1.90 -14.92 -16.51
N PHE A 51 -1.40 -13.83 -15.93
CA PHE A 51 -0.51 -13.88 -14.76
C PHE A 51 -1.24 -13.74 -13.42
N TRP A 52 -2.34 -12.99 -13.36
CA TRP A 52 -3.02 -12.68 -12.09
C TRP A 52 -4.34 -13.42 -11.87
N LYS A 53 -4.88 -14.17 -12.85
CA LYS A 53 -6.16 -14.88 -12.67
C LYS A 53 -6.17 -15.79 -11.46
N ASN A 54 -5.14 -16.62 -11.28
CA ASN A 54 -5.07 -17.55 -10.14
C ASN A 54 -4.94 -16.81 -8.80
N SER A 55 -4.13 -15.75 -8.76
CA SER A 55 -3.98 -14.91 -7.56
C SER A 55 -5.29 -14.22 -7.20
N ALA A 56 -6.01 -13.68 -8.18
CA ALA A 56 -7.30 -13.03 -7.98
C ALA A 56 -8.38 -14.00 -7.51
N THR A 57 -8.39 -15.26 -8.01
CA THR A 57 -9.38 -16.27 -7.62
C THR A 57 -9.14 -16.85 -6.23
N HIS A 58 -7.90 -16.84 -5.74
CA HIS A 58 -7.53 -17.43 -4.44
C HIS A 58 -7.28 -16.40 -3.33
N MET A 59 -7.34 -15.10 -3.64
CA MET A 59 -7.25 -14.04 -2.64
C MET A 59 -8.56 -13.98 -1.84
N LYS A 60 -8.61 -14.71 -0.72
CA LYS A 60 -9.82 -14.80 0.14
C LYS A 60 -10.25 -13.46 0.72
N VAL A 61 -9.30 -12.55 0.91
CA VAL A 61 -9.53 -11.16 1.33
C VAL A 61 -8.42 -10.34 0.66
N PRO A 62 -8.71 -9.35 -0.21
CA PRO A 62 -7.68 -8.42 -0.65
C PRO A 62 -7.03 -7.79 0.58
N PRO A 63 -5.72 -7.50 0.59
CA PRO A 63 -5.13 -6.74 1.68
C PRO A 63 -5.86 -5.40 1.76
N GLN A 64 -6.84 -5.31 2.66
CA GLN A 64 -7.61 -4.10 2.83
C GLN A 64 -6.73 -3.11 3.58
N ASP A 65 -6.46 -2.00 2.92
CA ASP A 65 -5.77 -0.86 3.51
C ASP A 65 -6.63 -0.39 4.69
N ALA A 66 -6.09 -0.51 5.91
CA ALA A 66 -6.84 -0.22 7.13
C ALA A 66 -7.28 1.24 7.18
N LYS A 67 -6.54 2.16 6.52
CA LYS A 67 -6.95 3.56 6.40
C LYS A 67 -8.16 3.69 5.48
N THR A 68 -8.18 2.97 4.35
CA THR A 68 -9.33 2.94 3.44
C THR A 68 -10.57 2.40 4.13
N ILE A 69 -10.48 1.25 4.82
CA ILE A 69 -11.62 0.68 5.56
C ILE A 69 -12.14 1.67 6.61
N LEU A 70 -11.22 2.28 7.37
CA LEU A 70 -11.59 3.22 8.42
C LEU A 70 -12.25 4.48 7.86
N GLN A 71 -11.79 4.95 6.71
CA GLN A 71 -12.40 6.06 5.99
C GLN A 71 -13.81 5.72 5.50
N GLU A 72 -14.00 4.57 4.87
CA GLU A 72 -15.32 4.10 4.42
C GLU A 72 -16.29 3.93 5.58
N TRP A 73 -15.83 3.35 6.69
CA TRP A 73 -16.62 3.24 7.91
C TRP A 73 -17.00 4.61 8.45
N ALA A 74 -16.06 5.55 8.57
CA ALA A 74 -16.33 6.90 9.08
C ALA A 74 -17.36 7.62 8.20
N GLN A 75 -17.21 7.52 6.87
CA GLN A 75 -18.16 8.06 5.91
C GLN A 75 -19.55 7.43 6.05
N SER A 76 -19.64 6.11 6.25
CA SER A 76 -20.91 5.41 6.47
C SER A 76 -21.65 5.87 7.73
N LYS A 77 -20.92 6.45 8.69
CA LYS A 77 -21.47 7.02 9.94
C LYS A 77 -21.74 8.52 9.85
N GLY A 78 -21.46 9.16 8.71
CA GLY A 78 -21.58 10.60 8.54
C GLY A 78 -20.51 11.40 9.29
N PHE A 79 -19.40 10.76 9.68
CA PHE A 79 -18.27 11.43 10.30
C PHE A 79 -17.32 12.03 9.26
N PRO A 80 -16.54 13.05 9.63
CA PRO A 80 -15.39 13.49 8.84
C PRO A 80 -14.39 12.34 8.62
N ALA A 81 -13.60 12.45 7.56
CA ALA A 81 -12.52 11.50 7.30
C ALA A 81 -11.55 11.44 8.49
N PRO A 82 -11.01 10.25 8.84
CA PRO A 82 -10.06 10.11 9.94
C PRO A 82 -8.81 10.97 9.73
N SER A 83 -8.37 11.67 10.78
CA SER A 83 -7.12 12.44 10.74
C SER A 83 -5.98 11.68 11.40
N TYR A 84 -4.76 11.87 10.90
CA TYR A 84 -3.55 11.21 11.41
C TYR A 84 -2.52 12.27 11.77
N HIS A 85 -1.99 12.18 12.99
CA HIS A 85 -0.99 13.12 13.50
C HIS A 85 0.21 12.37 14.07
N ILE A 86 1.42 12.75 13.66
CA ILE A 86 2.63 12.25 14.30
C ILE A 86 2.76 12.97 15.64
N ILE A 87 2.68 12.21 16.72
CA ILE A 87 2.79 12.74 18.09
C ILE A 87 4.17 12.50 18.69
N ASN A 88 4.96 11.59 18.12
CA ASN A 88 6.35 11.36 18.54
C ASN A 88 7.18 10.75 17.40
N LYS A 89 8.48 11.08 17.37
CA LYS A 89 9.51 10.44 16.54
C LYS A 89 10.71 10.14 17.44
N SER A 90 11.13 8.88 17.48
CA SER A 90 12.27 8.41 18.29
C SER A 90 13.14 7.47 17.48
N GLY A 91 14.24 6.99 18.06
CA GLY A 91 15.17 6.06 17.41
C GLY A 91 16.23 6.76 16.54
N PRO A 92 17.29 6.02 16.15
CA PRO A 92 18.38 6.55 15.33
C PRO A 92 17.91 6.79 13.89
N ASP A 93 18.65 7.63 13.14
CA ASP A 93 18.27 8.02 11.77
C ASP A 93 18.11 6.83 10.81
N HIS A 94 18.87 5.77 11.03
CA HIS A 94 18.81 4.53 10.23
C HIS A 94 17.72 3.56 10.71
N ASN A 95 17.05 3.82 11.84
CA ASN A 95 15.95 2.99 12.35
C ASN A 95 14.93 3.84 13.15
N PRO A 96 14.25 4.79 12.47
CA PRO A 96 13.32 5.69 13.13
C PRO A 96 12.06 4.97 13.58
N CYS A 97 11.49 5.37 14.70
CA CYS A 97 10.20 4.91 15.22
C CYS A 97 9.24 6.09 15.30
N PHE A 98 8.14 6.02 14.56
CA PHE A 98 7.09 7.04 14.50
C PHE A 98 5.90 6.59 15.33
N THR A 99 5.41 7.47 16.21
CA THR A 99 4.12 7.29 16.90
C THR A 99 3.09 8.18 16.23
N VAL A 100 2.04 7.56 15.70
CA VAL A 100 0.95 8.25 15.01
C VAL A 100 -0.33 8.08 15.81
N GLU A 101 -1.03 9.17 16.05
CA GLU A 101 -2.39 9.21 16.55
C GLU A 101 -3.38 9.26 15.39
N VAL A 102 -4.37 8.37 15.38
CA VAL A 102 -5.57 8.45 14.54
C VAL A 102 -6.71 9.05 15.35
N ARG A 103 -7.47 9.96 14.74
CA ARG A 103 -8.66 10.57 15.32
C ARG A 103 -9.87 10.32 14.43
N ILE A 104 -10.98 9.95 15.04
CA ILE A 104 -12.29 9.87 14.40
C ILE A 104 -13.26 10.68 15.23
N ASN A 105 -13.96 11.59 14.55
CA ASN A 105 -14.88 12.52 15.19
C ASN A 105 -14.15 13.32 16.30
N SER A 106 -14.90 14.04 17.15
CA SER A 106 -14.34 14.88 18.22
C SER A 106 -13.85 14.12 19.46
N HIS A 107 -14.11 12.81 19.58
CA HIS A 107 -13.95 12.11 20.88
C HIS A 107 -13.14 10.81 20.84
N GLU A 108 -12.93 10.18 19.68
CA GLU A 108 -12.19 8.92 19.65
C GLU A 108 -10.80 9.11 19.06
N THR A 109 -9.79 8.82 19.88
CA THR A 109 -8.39 8.77 19.44
C THR A 109 -7.74 7.46 19.84
N LEU A 110 -6.77 7.02 19.04
CA LEU A 110 -5.85 5.92 19.33
C LEU A 110 -4.49 6.23 18.72
N HIS A 111 -3.44 5.60 19.22
CA HIS A 111 -2.10 5.76 18.66
C HIS A 111 -1.42 4.41 18.44
N ALA A 112 -0.51 4.37 17.46
CA ALA A 112 0.32 3.21 17.18
C ALA A 112 1.72 3.63 16.71
N THR A 113 2.67 2.69 16.83
CA THR A 113 4.06 2.88 16.45
C THR A 113 4.47 2.05 15.24
N GLY A 114 5.30 2.64 14.37
CA GLY A 114 5.83 1.99 13.19
C GLY A 114 7.22 2.51 12.82
N HIS A 115 8.02 1.68 12.15
CA HIS A 115 9.36 2.04 11.68
C HIS A 115 9.34 3.02 10.49
N ASN A 116 8.16 3.33 9.96
CA ASN A 116 7.92 4.44 9.05
C ASN A 116 6.52 5.01 9.30
N LYS A 117 6.26 6.21 8.78
CA LYS A 117 4.97 6.92 8.96
C LYS A 117 3.79 6.09 8.45
N LYS A 118 3.90 5.51 7.24
CA LYS A 118 2.83 4.72 6.60
C LYS A 118 2.42 3.54 7.47
N LEU A 119 3.38 2.80 8.02
CA LEU A 119 3.10 1.64 8.87
C LEU A 119 2.48 2.05 10.20
N ALA A 120 2.95 3.15 10.81
CA ALA A 120 2.36 3.67 12.03
C ALA A 120 0.88 4.07 11.82
N GLU A 121 0.57 4.75 10.72
CA GLU A 121 -0.80 5.10 10.32
C GLU A 121 -1.67 3.87 10.09
N GLN A 122 -1.18 2.87 9.35
CA GLN A 122 -1.91 1.62 9.10
C GLN A 122 -2.24 0.90 10.41
N LYS A 123 -1.26 0.77 11.32
CA LYS A 123 -1.49 0.15 12.62
C LYS A 123 -2.48 0.93 13.48
N ALA A 124 -2.38 2.26 13.49
CA ALA A 124 -3.33 3.10 14.23
C ALA A 124 -4.75 2.89 13.70
N ALA A 125 -4.91 2.83 12.37
CA ALA A 125 -6.20 2.55 11.74
C ALA A 125 -6.75 1.17 12.12
N SER A 126 -5.91 0.12 12.09
CA SER A 126 -6.31 -1.23 12.49
C SER A 126 -6.74 -1.31 13.95
N LEU A 127 -6.03 -0.64 14.87
CA LEU A 127 -6.42 -0.58 16.28
C LEU A 127 -7.77 0.13 16.45
N MET A 128 -8.03 1.17 15.65
CA MET A 128 -9.30 1.88 15.67
C MET A 128 -10.46 1.02 15.21
N LEU A 129 -10.30 0.32 14.08
CA LEU A 129 -11.27 -0.65 13.56
C LEU A 129 -11.59 -1.76 14.59
N ALA A 130 -10.57 -2.25 15.29
CA ALA A 130 -10.74 -3.23 16.35
C ALA A 130 -11.52 -2.66 17.55
N LYS A 131 -11.23 -1.43 17.98
CA LYS A 131 -11.91 -0.74 19.09
C LYS A 131 -13.41 -0.53 18.80
N ILE A 132 -13.76 -0.14 17.58
CA ILE A 132 -15.16 0.05 17.16
C ILE A 132 -15.85 -1.28 16.78
N ASN A 133 -15.19 -2.41 16.99
CA ASN A 133 -15.65 -3.76 16.70
C ASN A 133 -16.14 -3.94 15.24
N TYR A 134 -15.49 -3.25 14.30
CA TYR A 134 -15.81 -3.38 12.89
C TYR A 134 -15.18 -4.66 12.35
N LYS A 135 -16.03 -5.66 12.07
CA LYS A 135 -15.59 -6.87 11.37
C LYS A 135 -15.46 -6.55 9.89
N ILE A 136 -14.22 -6.61 9.41
CA ILE A 136 -13.92 -6.70 7.98
C ILE A 136 -14.69 -7.91 7.44
N LYS A 137 -15.59 -7.67 6.49
CA LYS A 137 -16.34 -8.72 5.78
C LYS A 137 -15.44 -9.46 4.80
#